data_AF-A0A0C2H5X6-F1
#
_entry.id   AF-A0A0C2H5X6-F1
#
_cell.length_a   1.000
_cell.length_b   1.000
_cell.length_c   1.000
_cell.angle_alpha   90.00
_cell.angle_beta   90.00
_cell.angle_gamma   90.00
#
_symmetry.space_group_name_H-M   'P 1'
#
loop_
_entity.id
_entity.type
_entity.pdbx_description
1 polymer ?
#
loop_
_entity_poly.entity_id
_entity_poly.type
_entity_poly.pdbx_seq_one_letter_code
_entity_poly.pdbx_strand_id
1 'polypeptide(L)'
;MKPRSQISSTLDPRRLATATHRMQRSTRSHRWAVKHFQSKPEKIKATGDRKWELQGRTPEEKFQVSYQEGCVCSVSLSEKVHCPLCDGCPYSRTCTCLDNRTGISCLHRHAAKQYGWDLAVQPSSTSAITSEGDGSSTRELPIEAVYLDEPSTSVSLDVEGPPTSAAPVMSAQERKQERSEMRNSIESKYSVVYTSVNLLLNTDTDEALTSLKQIYDLVDQAFRKLSTPSEPQIAVKPELSKPRGKPQLTKAELYTVSGSYNPT
;
A
#
# COMPACT_ATOMS: atom_id res chain seq x y z
N MET A 1 -51.77 -5.83 -4.42
CA MET A 1 -50.74 -5.66 -5.48
C MET A 1 -49.57 -4.89 -4.90
N LYS A 2 -48.37 -5.49 -4.79
CA LYS A 2 -47.16 -4.81 -4.28
C LYS A 2 -46.40 -4.18 -5.46
N PRO A 3 -46.08 -2.88 -5.44
CA PRO A 3 -45.29 -2.26 -6.50
C PRO A 3 -43.87 -2.84 -6.49
N ARG A 4 -43.45 -3.36 -7.65
CA ARG A 4 -42.12 -3.87 -7.93
C ARG A 4 -41.21 -2.65 -8.17
N SER A 5 -40.54 -2.19 -7.12
CA SER A 5 -39.58 -1.08 -7.19
C SER A 5 -38.39 -1.49 -8.07
N GLN A 6 -38.39 -0.98 -9.30
CA GLN A 6 -37.26 -1.07 -10.21
C GLN A 6 -36.17 -0.12 -9.75
N ILE A 7 -35.27 -0.59 -8.89
CA ILE A 7 -34.01 0.10 -8.60
C ILE A 7 -33.02 -0.32 -9.69
N SER A 8 -33.09 0.29 -10.88
CA SER A 8 -31.98 0.20 -11.83
C SER A 8 -30.87 1.14 -11.36
N SER A 9 -30.11 0.72 -10.35
CA SER A 9 -28.90 1.46 -9.98
C SER A 9 -27.88 1.24 -11.09
N THR A 10 -27.75 2.19 -12.00
CA THR A 10 -26.60 2.30 -12.90
C THR A 10 -25.39 2.60 -12.03
N LEU A 11 -24.76 1.54 -11.50
CA LEU A 11 -23.53 1.64 -10.73
C LEU A 11 -22.45 2.23 -11.64
N ASP A 12 -21.93 3.39 -11.24
CA ASP A 12 -20.84 4.10 -11.92
C ASP A 12 -19.68 3.12 -12.25
N PRO A 13 -19.27 3.00 -13.53
CA PRO A 13 -18.16 2.16 -13.96
C PRO A 13 -16.86 2.39 -13.17
N ARG A 14 -16.60 3.62 -12.70
CA ARG A 14 -15.43 3.95 -11.87
C ARG A 14 -15.49 3.28 -10.50
N ARG A 15 -16.70 3.18 -9.91
CA ARG A 15 -16.91 2.48 -8.62
C ARG A 15 -16.70 0.99 -8.77
N LEU A 16 -17.14 0.40 -9.88
CA LEU A 16 -16.91 -1.01 -10.20
C LEU A 16 -15.42 -1.33 -10.37
N ALA A 17 -14.68 -0.51 -11.14
CA ALA A 17 -13.23 -0.67 -11.34
C ALA A 17 -12.42 -0.49 -10.03
N THR A 18 -12.84 0.41 -9.15
CA THR A 18 -12.17 0.62 -7.85
C THR A 18 -12.40 -0.57 -6.91
N ALA A 19 -13.62 -1.11 -6.87
CA ALA A 19 -13.95 -2.28 -6.08
C ALA A 19 -13.13 -3.51 -6.54
N THR A 20 -12.99 -3.73 -7.85
CA THR A 20 -12.19 -4.83 -8.38
C THR A 20 -10.70 -4.68 -8.07
N HIS A 21 -10.14 -3.47 -8.14
CA HIS A 21 -8.74 -3.25 -7.75
C HIS A 21 -8.48 -3.57 -6.27
N ARG A 22 -9.36 -3.10 -5.36
CA ARG A 22 -9.23 -3.39 -3.91
C ARG A 22 -9.29 -4.88 -3.64
N MET A 23 -10.24 -5.58 -4.25
CA MET A 23 -10.38 -7.02 -4.13
C MET A 23 -9.15 -7.76 -4.65
N GLN A 24 -8.64 -7.41 -5.84
CA GLN A 24 -7.43 -8.01 -6.40
C GLN A 24 -6.21 -7.82 -5.50
N ARG A 25 -6.02 -6.60 -4.95
CA ARG A 25 -4.92 -6.31 -4.02
C ARG A 25 -5.06 -7.09 -2.72
N SER A 26 -6.26 -7.15 -2.15
CA SER A 26 -6.54 -7.91 -0.92
C SER A 26 -6.25 -9.40 -1.14
N THR A 27 -6.71 -9.97 -2.26
CA THR A 27 -6.44 -11.37 -2.64
C THR A 27 -4.94 -11.63 -2.85
N ARG A 28 -4.21 -10.69 -3.46
CA ARG A 28 -2.75 -10.80 -3.57
C ARG A 28 -2.08 -10.80 -2.20
N SER A 29 -2.43 -9.86 -1.32
CA SER A 29 -1.91 -9.81 0.05
C SER A 29 -2.21 -11.09 0.83
N HIS A 30 -3.40 -11.66 0.66
CA HIS A 30 -3.77 -12.93 1.27
C HIS A 30 -2.84 -14.06 0.80
N ARG A 31 -2.64 -14.22 -0.51
CA ARG A 31 -1.74 -15.26 -1.05
C ARG A 31 -0.31 -15.12 -0.52
N TRP A 32 0.15 -13.89 -0.36
CA TRP A 32 1.46 -13.61 0.24
C TRP A 32 1.49 -13.99 1.72
N ALA A 33 0.44 -13.67 2.48
CA ALA A 33 0.32 -14.08 3.88
C ALA A 33 0.36 -15.61 4.04
N VAL A 34 -0.39 -16.34 3.21
CA VAL A 34 -0.35 -17.81 3.20
C VAL A 34 1.07 -18.30 2.92
N LYS A 35 1.70 -17.83 1.83
CA LYS A 35 3.06 -18.24 1.47
C LYS A 35 4.11 -17.95 2.57
N HIS A 36 3.98 -16.84 3.29
CA HIS A 36 4.98 -16.42 4.27
C HIS A 36 4.81 -17.04 5.66
N PHE A 37 3.57 -17.29 6.08
CA PHE A 37 3.27 -17.70 7.47
C PHE A 37 2.81 -19.15 7.60
N GLN A 38 2.31 -19.78 6.52
CA GLN A 38 1.82 -21.16 6.59
C GLN A 38 2.89 -22.15 7.05
N SER A 39 4.13 -21.99 6.59
CA SER A 39 5.26 -22.84 6.99
C SER A 39 5.98 -22.36 8.25
N LYS A 40 5.60 -21.20 8.78
CA LYS A 40 6.30 -20.51 9.88
C LYS A 40 5.32 -19.86 10.86
N PRO A 41 4.43 -20.63 11.52
CA PRO A 41 3.45 -20.09 12.45
C PRO A 41 4.10 -19.40 13.66
N GLU A 42 5.33 -19.75 14.02
CA GLU A 42 6.10 -19.14 15.11
C GLU A 42 6.38 -17.63 14.91
N LYS A 43 6.24 -17.14 13.67
CA LYS A 43 6.35 -15.72 13.34
C LYS A 43 5.15 -14.88 13.81
N ILE A 44 4.11 -15.51 14.34
CA ILE A 44 2.90 -14.85 14.83
C ILE A 44 2.80 -15.15 16.33
N LYS A 45 2.89 -14.11 17.14
CA LYS A 45 2.79 -14.21 18.60
C LYS A 45 1.57 -13.45 19.08
N ALA A 46 0.71 -14.10 19.85
CA ALA A 46 -0.35 -13.40 20.56
C ALA A 46 0.29 -12.55 21.67
N THR A 47 -0.03 -11.25 21.70
CA THR A 47 0.49 -10.30 22.70
C THR A 47 -0.58 -9.84 23.69
N GLY A 48 -1.83 -10.25 23.47
CA GLY A 48 -2.96 -10.00 24.36
C GLY A 48 -4.27 -10.32 23.66
N ASP A 49 -5.38 -9.97 24.31
CA ASP A 49 -6.71 -10.17 23.74
C ASP A 49 -6.82 -9.43 22.41
N ARG A 50 -7.05 -10.21 21.34
CA ARG A 50 -7.26 -9.67 20.00
C ARG A 50 -6.08 -8.84 19.48
N LYS A 51 -4.86 -9.11 19.98
CA LYS A 51 -3.61 -8.46 19.58
C LYS A 51 -2.54 -9.48 19.22
N TRP A 52 -1.86 -9.23 18.11
CA TRP A 52 -0.81 -10.09 17.58
C TRP A 52 0.40 -9.27 17.16
N GLU A 53 1.59 -9.77 17.48
CA GLU A 53 2.86 -9.33 16.91
C GLU A 53 3.25 -10.30 15.80
N LEU A 54 3.53 -9.76 14.62
CA LEU A 54 3.95 -10.52 13.44
C LEU A 54 5.36 -10.09 13.04
N GLN A 55 6.23 -11.07 12.85
CA GLN A 55 7.56 -10.83 12.30
C GLN A 55 7.48 -10.63 10.78
N GLY A 56 8.15 -9.59 10.29
CA GLY A 56 8.19 -9.19 8.90
C GLY A 56 9.05 -10.10 8.01
N ARG A 57 9.65 -9.49 6.98
CA ARG A 57 10.56 -10.21 6.08
C ARG A 57 11.88 -10.47 6.79
N THR A 58 12.42 -9.46 7.45
CA THR A 58 13.59 -9.58 8.32
C THR A 58 13.15 -9.85 9.76
N PRO A 59 14.03 -10.44 10.60
CA PRO A 59 13.69 -10.71 12.00
C PRO A 59 13.56 -9.48 12.90
N GLU A 60 14.11 -8.35 12.48
CA GLU A 60 14.03 -7.08 13.19
C GLU A 60 12.70 -6.36 12.93
N GLU A 61 12.10 -6.59 11.77
CA GLU A 61 10.79 -6.02 11.41
C GLU A 61 9.69 -6.68 12.24
N LYS A 62 9.00 -5.90 13.06
CA LYS A 62 7.85 -6.34 13.84
C LYS A 62 6.64 -5.46 13.56
N PHE A 63 5.50 -6.09 13.33
CA PHE A 63 4.24 -5.41 13.09
C PHE A 63 3.22 -5.82 14.13
N GLN A 64 2.51 -4.84 14.67
CA GLN A 64 1.40 -5.10 15.57
C GLN A 64 0.10 -5.05 14.78
N VAL A 65 -0.75 -6.05 15.01
CA VAL A 65 -2.11 -6.12 14.49
C VAL A 65 -3.05 -6.21 15.69
N SER A 66 -4.04 -5.33 15.75
CA SER A 66 -5.12 -5.43 16.72
C SER A 66 -6.46 -5.50 16.01
N TYR A 67 -7.38 -6.27 16.58
CA TYR A 67 -8.76 -6.32 16.12
C TYR A 67 -9.59 -5.36 16.97
N GLN A 68 -10.18 -4.35 16.33
CA GLN A 68 -10.82 -3.25 17.05
C GLN A 68 -12.21 -3.62 17.54
N GLU A 69 -13.04 -4.20 16.67
CA GLU A 69 -14.36 -4.80 16.93
C GLU A 69 -14.94 -5.20 15.56
N GLY A 70 -16.16 -5.74 15.52
CA GLY A 70 -16.81 -6.25 14.30
C GLY A 70 -16.65 -5.39 13.05
N CYS A 71 -16.76 -5.99 11.86
CA CYS A 71 -16.79 -5.19 10.62
C CYS A 71 -18.12 -4.42 10.54
N VAL A 72 -18.01 -3.10 10.35
CA VAL A 72 -19.14 -2.17 10.14
C VAL A 72 -19.64 -2.14 8.68
N CYS A 73 -19.20 -3.09 7.88
CA CYS A 73 -19.51 -3.14 6.46
C CYS A 73 -20.94 -3.65 6.30
N SER A 74 -21.77 -2.91 5.55
CA SER A 74 -23.11 -3.41 5.21
C SER A 74 -23.01 -4.72 4.45
N VAL A 75 -24.02 -5.59 4.55
CA VAL A 75 -24.07 -6.87 3.82
C VAL A 75 -23.87 -6.66 2.30
N SER A 76 -24.29 -5.52 1.77
CA SER A 76 -24.09 -5.13 0.38
C SER A 76 -22.66 -4.67 0.02
N LEU A 77 -21.86 -4.26 1.00
CA LEU A 77 -20.47 -3.81 0.82
C LEU A 77 -19.45 -4.88 1.19
N SER A 78 -19.81 -5.87 2.00
CA SER A 78 -18.91 -6.95 2.43
C SER A 78 -18.29 -7.68 1.23
N GLU A 79 -19.07 -7.98 0.20
CA GLU A 79 -18.61 -8.65 -1.03
C GLU A 79 -17.48 -7.92 -1.76
N LYS A 80 -17.39 -6.59 -1.62
CA LYS A 80 -16.43 -5.75 -2.35
C LYS A 80 -15.24 -5.31 -1.51
N VAL A 81 -15.33 -5.44 -0.20
CA VAL A 81 -14.35 -4.94 0.78
C VAL A 81 -13.58 -6.08 1.42
N HIS A 82 -14.23 -7.22 1.61
CA HIS A 82 -13.61 -8.37 2.26
C HIS A 82 -12.73 -9.12 1.29
N CYS A 83 -11.72 -9.81 1.83
CA CYS A 83 -11.02 -10.79 1.02
C CYS A 83 -11.93 -12.00 0.79
N PRO A 84 -12.14 -12.43 -0.46
CA PRO A 84 -13.01 -13.57 -0.76
C PRO A 84 -12.43 -14.92 -0.29
N LEU A 85 -11.19 -14.95 0.21
CA LEU A 85 -10.50 -16.18 0.61
C LEU A 85 -10.48 -16.42 2.12
N CYS A 86 -10.46 -15.37 2.95
CA CYS A 86 -10.44 -15.50 4.42
C CYS A 86 -11.47 -14.60 5.13
N ASP A 87 -12.33 -13.93 4.38
CA ASP A 87 -13.29 -12.93 4.87
C ASP A 87 -12.62 -11.82 5.70
N GLY A 88 -11.33 -11.56 5.41
CA GLY A 88 -10.55 -10.54 6.09
C GLY A 88 -11.03 -9.15 5.72
N CYS A 89 -11.65 -8.44 6.68
CA CYS A 89 -12.06 -7.06 6.52
C CYS A 89 -10.93 -6.08 6.88
N PRO A 90 -10.54 -5.15 5.98
CA PRO A 90 -9.51 -4.15 6.24
C PRO A 90 -9.88 -3.17 7.36
N TYR A 91 -11.16 -2.98 7.66
CA TYR A 91 -11.65 -2.04 8.68
C TYR A 91 -11.81 -2.68 10.06
N SER A 92 -11.90 -4.01 10.14
CA SER A 92 -12.04 -4.73 11.43
C SER A 92 -10.73 -4.82 12.24
N ARG A 93 -9.59 -4.48 11.62
CA ARG A 93 -8.26 -4.61 12.22
C ARG A 93 -7.42 -3.38 11.90
N THR A 94 -6.55 -2.99 12.82
CA THR A 94 -5.46 -2.05 12.55
C THR A 94 -4.15 -2.80 12.39
N CYS A 95 -3.18 -2.15 11.73
CA CYS A 95 -1.85 -2.71 11.58
C CYS A 95 -0.84 -1.56 11.51
N THR A 96 0.32 -1.73 12.15
CA THR A 96 1.39 -0.72 12.15
C THR A 96 2.23 -0.70 10.88
N CYS A 97 2.00 -1.60 9.92
CA CYS A 97 2.75 -1.61 8.66
C CYS A 97 2.39 -0.43 7.74
N LEU A 98 3.36 0.04 6.96
CA LEU A 98 3.18 1.11 5.96
C LEU A 98 2.16 0.76 4.86
N ASP A 99 1.92 -0.53 4.61
CA ASP A 99 0.93 -1.02 3.63
C ASP A 99 -0.53 -0.91 4.09
N ASN A 100 -0.82 -0.20 5.19
CA ASN A 100 -2.17 0.03 5.70
C ASN A 100 -2.93 1.07 4.86
N ARG A 101 -3.21 0.73 3.60
CA ARG A 101 -4.04 1.57 2.71
C ARG A 101 -5.52 1.37 3.02
N THR A 102 -6.29 2.46 3.02
CA THR A 102 -7.75 2.44 3.25
C THR A 102 -8.44 1.48 2.28
N GLY A 103 -9.19 0.51 2.83
CA GLY A 103 -9.98 -0.45 2.06
C GLY A 103 -9.19 -1.60 1.43
N ILE A 104 -7.91 -1.79 1.79
CA ILE A 104 -7.11 -2.96 1.37
C ILE A 104 -6.50 -3.60 2.61
N SER A 105 -6.74 -4.89 2.81
CA SER A 105 -6.15 -5.62 3.94
C SER A 105 -4.70 -5.98 3.61
N CYS A 106 -3.76 -5.54 4.45
CA CYS A 106 -2.35 -5.87 4.31
C CYS A 106 -2.09 -7.35 4.59
N LEU A 107 -0.91 -7.84 4.25
CA LEU A 107 -0.54 -9.24 4.48
C LEU A 107 -0.61 -9.62 5.97
N HIS A 108 -0.25 -8.71 6.88
CA HIS A 108 -0.26 -8.97 8.33
C HIS A 108 -1.67 -9.17 8.88
N ARG A 109 -2.66 -8.40 8.39
CA ARG A 109 -4.06 -8.58 8.76
C ARG A 109 -4.62 -9.93 8.31
N HIS A 110 -4.20 -10.40 7.13
CA HIS A 110 -4.57 -11.73 6.62
C HIS A 110 -3.95 -12.84 7.46
N ALA A 111 -2.66 -12.72 7.81
CA ALA A 111 -1.96 -13.66 8.66
C ALA A 111 -2.59 -13.74 10.07
N ALA A 112 -2.89 -12.59 10.69
CA ALA A 112 -3.56 -12.55 11.98
C ALA A 112 -4.97 -13.18 11.93
N LYS A 113 -5.74 -12.97 10.85
CA LYS A 113 -7.06 -13.61 10.66
C LYS A 113 -6.95 -15.13 10.53
N GLN A 114 -5.99 -15.62 9.75
CA GLN A 114 -5.86 -17.05 9.43
C GLN A 114 -5.23 -17.86 10.56
N TYR A 115 -4.22 -17.30 11.23
CA TYR A 115 -3.37 -18.05 12.16
C TYR A 115 -3.39 -17.50 13.59
N GLY A 116 -3.84 -16.26 13.77
CA GLY A 116 -3.86 -15.61 15.08
C GLY A 116 -5.04 -16.04 15.95
N TRP A 117 -6.16 -16.46 15.34
CA TRP A 117 -7.38 -16.78 16.10
C TRP A 117 -7.19 -18.01 17.00
N ASP A 118 -6.57 -19.07 16.49
CA ASP A 118 -6.35 -20.31 17.25
C ASP A 118 -5.39 -20.10 18.43
N LEU A 119 -4.49 -19.12 18.33
CA LEU A 119 -3.55 -18.76 19.39
C LEU A 119 -4.19 -17.98 20.54
N ALA A 120 -5.26 -17.21 20.27
CA ALA A 120 -5.93 -16.40 21.28
C ALA A 120 -6.97 -17.18 22.11
N VAL A 121 -7.40 -18.35 21.62
CA VAL A 121 -8.43 -19.18 22.28
C VAL A 121 -7.79 -20.24 23.19
N GLN A 122 -6.46 -20.33 23.27
CA GLN A 122 -5.86 -21.18 24.30
C GLN A 122 -6.17 -20.56 25.68
N PRO A 123 -7.03 -21.17 26.50
CA PRO A 123 -7.25 -20.69 27.84
C PRO A 123 -5.89 -20.76 28.52
N SER A 124 -5.43 -19.64 29.06
CA SER A 124 -4.31 -19.58 29.97
C SER A 124 -4.68 -20.37 31.23
N SER A 125 -4.65 -21.70 31.13
CA SER A 125 -4.87 -22.64 32.22
C SER A 125 -3.65 -22.72 33.14
N THR A 126 -3.12 -21.55 33.49
CA THR A 126 -2.09 -21.39 34.51
C THR A 126 -2.62 -20.40 35.55
N SER A 127 -3.75 -20.76 36.17
CA SER A 127 -4.19 -20.18 37.43
C SER A 127 -3.29 -20.71 38.55
N ALA A 128 -2.07 -20.17 38.65
CA ALA A 128 -1.33 -20.23 39.89
C ALA A 128 -1.97 -19.23 40.85
N ILE A 129 -2.67 -19.79 41.83
CA ILE A 129 -3.27 -19.12 42.98
C ILE A 129 -2.15 -18.42 43.77
N THR A 130 -2.13 -17.09 43.77
CA THR A 130 -1.65 -16.25 44.88
C THR A 130 -2.36 -14.91 44.76
N SER A 131 -3.35 -14.66 45.61
CA SER A 131 -3.22 -13.91 46.87
C SER A 131 -3.44 -12.42 46.66
N GLU A 132 -4.42 -11.92 47.39
CA GLU A 132 -4.98 -10.58 47.40
C GLU A 132 -3.94 -9.50 47.70
N GLY A 133 -4.07 -8.34 47.06
CA GLY A 133 -3.20 -7.19 47.22
C GLY A 133 -3.86 -5.94 46.61
N ASP A 134 -4.77 -5.36 47.39
CA ASP A 134 -5.38 -4.04 47.21
C ASP A 134 -4.33 -2.93 47.10
N GLY A 135 -4.50 -2.00 46.17
CA GLY A 135 -3.46 -1.02 45.83
C GLY A 135 -3.83 -0.03 44.73
N SER A 136 -4.83 0.80 45.02
CA SER A 136 -5.16 2.04 44.31
C SER A 136 -3.93 2.93 44.01
N SER A 137 -3.69 3.27 42.73
CA SER A 137 -2.87 4.44 42.37
C SER A 137 -3.12 4.92 40.93
N THR A 138 -3.89 5.99 40.82
CA THR A 138 -4.00 6.87 39.65
C THR A 138 -2.67 7.55 39.36
N ARG A 139 -2.11 7.35 38.16
CA ARG A 139 -1.02 8.17 37.64
C ARG A 139 -1.37 8.70 36.25
N GLU A 140 -1.61 10.01 36.22
CA GLU A 140 -1.64 10.86 35.04
C GLU A 140 -0.27 10.83 34.33
N LEU A 141 -0.30 10.79 33.00
CA LEU A 141 0.90 10.98 32.17
C LEU A 141 0.80 12.34 31.45
N PRO A 142 1.77 13.25 31.65
CA PRO A 142 1.86 14.46 30.85
C PRO A 142 2.38 14.11 29.44
N ILE A 143 1.65 14.60 28.45
CA ILE A 143 2.07 14.64 27.05
C ILE A 143 2.95 15.88 26.91
N GLU A 144 4.27 15.71 26.90
CA GLU A 144 5.17 16.75 26.39
C GLU A 144 5.56 16.43 24.96
N ALA A 145 5.21 17.39 24.12
CA ALA A 145 5.43 17.44 22.70
C ALA A 145 6.80 18.09 22.41
N VAL A 146 7.50 17.51 21.42
CA VAL A 146 8.26 18.22 20.37
C VAL A 146 9.42 19.11 20.82
N TYR A 147 10.65 18.74 20.43
CA TYR A 147 11.58 19.69 19.83
C TYR A 147 12.42 19.05 18.73
N LEU A 148 12.61 19.85 17.68
CA LEU A 148 13.24 19.57 16.39
C LEU A 148 14.74 19.34 16.51
N ASP A 149 15.27 18.35 15.80
CA ASP A 149 16.70 18.23 15.53
C ASP A 149 16.92 18.60 14.05
N GLU A 150 17.62 19.71 13.84
CA GLU A 150 18.01 20.21 12.52
C GLU A 150 19.27 19.48 12.03
N PRO A 151 19.32 18.98 10.78
CA PRO A 151 20.54 18.40 10.25
C PRO A 151 21.55 19.50 9.92
N SER A 152 22.74 19.30 10.48
CA SER A 152 23.93 20.11 10.32
C SER A 152 24.32 20.34 8.85
N THR A 153 24.50 21.61 8.52
CA THR A 153 25.10 22.11 7.29
C THR A 153 26.55 21.62 7.19
N SER A 154 26.82 20.66 6.30
CA SER A 154 28.19 20.25 5.96
C SER A 154 28.83 21.29 5.04
N VAL A 155 30.00 21.77 5.46
CA VAL A 155 30.88 22.69 4.73
C VAL A 155 31.44 22.00 3.49
N SER A 156 31.22 22.60 2.32
CA SER A 156 31.85 22.19 1.07
C SER A 156 33.23 22.84 0.97
N LEU A 157 34.27 22.01 0.82
CA LEU A 157 35.62 22.41 0.47
C LEU A 157 35.70 22.57 -1.05
N ASP A 158 35.92 23.80 -1.52
CA ASP A 158 36.18 24.10 -2.92
C ASP A 158 37.57 23.57 -3.32
N VAL A 159 37.57 22.47 -4.07
CA VAL A 159 38.74 22.01 -4.82
C VAL A 159 38.45 22.28 -6.29
N GLU A 160 39.04 23.37 -6.81
CA GLU A 160 39.06 23.68 -8.24
C GLU A 160 39.89 22.61 -8.97
N GLY A 161 39.17 21.68 -9.62
CA GLY A 161 39.72 20.67 -10.51
C GLY A 161 39.20 20.82 -11.94
N PRO A 162 39.99 20.39 -12.94
CA PRO A 162 39.87 20.78 -14.35
C PRO A 162 38.59 20.28 -15.03
N PRO A 163 38.14 20.93 -16.13
CA PRO A 163 36.84 20.69 -16.75
C PRO A 163 36.81 19.33 -17.44
N THR A 164 36.47 18.30 -16.68
CA THR A 164 36.21 16.96 -17.21
C THR A 164 34.73 16.90 -17.57
N SER A 165 34.45 17.16 -18.84
CA SER A 165 33.17 16.94 -19.49
C SER A 165 32.81 15.44 -19.48
N ALA A 166 32.34 14.95 -18.33
CA ALA A 166 31.71 13.67 -18.17
C ALA A 166 30.42 13.90 -17.39
N ALA A 167 29.33 14.19 -18.10
CA ALA A 167 28.00 14.17 -17.49
C ALA A 167 27.80 12.79 -16.84
N PRO A 168 27.59 12.72 -15.51
CA PRO A 168 27.45 11.46 -14.83
C PRO A 168 26.16 10.80 -15.32
N VAL A 169 26.32 9.66 -15.95
CA VAL A 169 25.20 8.77 -16.28
C VAL A 169 24.64 8.30 -14.94
N MET A 170 23.68 9.05 -14.39
CA MET A 170 22.90 8.59 -13.24
C MET A 170 22.42 7.18 -13.56
N SER A 171 22.66 6.27 -12.63
CA SER A 171 22.35 4.87 -12.83
C SER A 171 20.87 4.73 -13.20
N ALA A 172 20.55 3.79 -14.09
CA ALA A 172 19.15 3.56 -14.47
C ALA A 172 18.24 3.28 -13.26
N GLN A 173 18.84 2.81 -12.15
CA GLN A 173 18.19 2.60 -10.87
C GLN A 173 17.81 3.92 -10.17
N GLU A 174 18.70 4.89 -10.07
CA GLU A 174 18.40 6.20 -9.46
C GLU A 174 17.26 6.91 -10.20
N ARG A 175 17.31 6.95 -11.54
CA ARG A 175 16.21 7.53 -12.34
C ARG A 175 14.87 6.82 -12.12
N LYS A 176 14.89 5.52 -11.81
CA LYS A 176 13.67 4.77 -11.48
C LYS A 176 13.16 5.12 -10.09
N GLN A 177 14.06 5.25 -9.13
CA GLN A 177 13.73 5.67 -7.77
C GLN A 177 13.14 7.08 -7.75
N GLU A 178 13.78 8.02 -8.43
CA GLU A 178 13.29 9.40 -8.57
C GLU A 178 11.88 9.46 -9.18
N ARG A 179 11.60 8.69 -10.24
CA ARG A 179 10.24 8.57 -10.80
C ARG A 179 9.23 8.00 -9.80
N SER A 180 9.65 7.05 -8.95
CA SER A 180 8.80 6.49 -7.91
C SER A 180 8.49 7.53 -6.83
N GLU A 181 9.47 8.33 -6.43
CA GLU A 181 9.31 9.43 -5.47
C GLU A 181 8.37 10.51 -6.02
N MET A 182 8.57 10.93 -7.28
CA MET A 182 7.66 11.85 -7.96
C MET A 182 6.22 11.32 -8.01
N ARG A 183 6.03 10.03 -8.34
CA ARG A 183 4.69 9.40 -8.33
C ARG A 183 4.05 9.46 -6.95
N ASN A 184 4.80 9.13 -5.89
CA ASN A 184 4.29 9.16 -4.52
C ASN A 184 3.96 10.58 -4.08
N SER A 185 4.78 11.56 -4.46
CA SER A 185 4.54 12.98 -4.20
C SER A 185 3.26 13.48 -4.88
N ILE A 186 3.01 13.09 -6.14
CA ILE A 186 1.77 13.40 -6.86
C ILE A 186 0.56 12.76 -6.17
N GLU A 187 0.65 11.49 -5.76
CA GLU A 187 -0.43 10.76 -5.06
C GLU A 187 -0.79 11.44 -3.72
N SER A 188 0.22 11.89 -2.97
CA SER A 188 0.05 12.65 -1.72
C SER A 188 -0.64 14.00 -1.96
N LYS A 189 -0.13 14.82 -2.89
CA LYS A 189 -0.71 16.13 -3.21
C LYS A 189 -2.15 16.03 -3.72
N TYR A 190 -2.45 15.04 -4.55
CA TYR A 190 -3.80 14.79 -5.03
C TYR A 190 -4.78 14.46 -3.89
N SER A 191 -4.31 13.72 -2.88
CA SER A 191 -5.13 13.40 -1.70
C SER A 191 -5.52 14.65 -0.92
N VAL A 192 -4.59 15.62 -0.77
CA VAL A 192 -4.87 16.92 -0.14
C VAL A 192 -5.90 17.72 -0.93
N VAL A 193 -5.72 17.82 -2.25
CA VAL A 193 -6.69 18.51 -3.13
C VAL A 193 -8.07 17.87 -3.01
N TYR A 194 -8.15 16.53 -3.01
CA TYR A 194 -9.40 15.80 -2.87
C TYR A 194 -10.09 16.09 -1.53
N THR A 195 -9.35 16.10 -0.41
CA THR A 195 -9.92 16.45 0.90
C THR A 195 -10.39 17.90 0.95
N SER A 196 -9.63 18.84 0.39
CA SER A 196 -10.02 20.26 0.33
C SER A 196 -11.27 20.47 -0.50
N VAL A 197 -11.40 19.81 -1.65
CA VAL A 197 -12.63 19.85 -2.47
C VAL A 197 -13.83 19.35 -1.68
N ASN A 198 -13.71 18.22 -0.98
CA ASN A 198 -14.82 17.70 -0.16
C ASN A 198 -15.19 18.66 0.98
N LEU A 199 -14.22 19.32 1.60
CA LEU A 199 -14.50 20.32 2.63
C LEU A 199 -15.25 21.51 2.03
N LEU A 200 -14.75 22.08 0.93
CA LEU A 200 -15.36 23.23 0.25
C LEU A 200 -16.78 22.94 -0.26
N LEU A 201 -17.05 21.72 -0.73
CA LEU A 201 -18.38 21.31 -1.19
C LEU A 201 -19.44 21.31 -0.07
N ASN A 202 -19.03 21.22 1.19
CA ASN A 202 -19.93 21.24 2.34
C ASN A 202 -20.03 22.63 3.00
N THR A 203 -19.36 23.65 2.46
CA THR A 203 -19.32 25.01 2.99
C THR A 203 -20.06 25.95 2.03
N ASP A 204 -21.19 26.51 2.49
CA ASP A 204 -22.04 27.40 1.69
C ASP A 204 -21.60 28.87 1.81
N THR A 205 -20.44 29.20 1.24
CA THR A 205 -19.95 30.59 1.13
C THR A 205 -19.39 30.90 -0.26
N ASP A 206 -19.43 32.18 -0.65
CA ASP A 206 -18.90 32.64 -1.94
C ASP A 206 -17.37 32.44 -2.07
N GLU A 207 -16.63 32.52 -0.95
CA GLU A 207 -15.20 32.23 -0.90
C GLU A 207 -14.93 30.74 -1.19
N ALA A 208 -15.80 29.85 -0.71
CA ALA A 208 -15.66 28.41 -0.95
C ALA A 208 -15.89 28.09 -2.44
N LEU A 209 -16.91 28.69 -3.06
CA LEU A 209 -17.16 28.56 -4.50
C LEU A 209 -15.99 29.12 -5.34
N THR A 210 -15.44 30.26 -4.94
CA THR A 210 -14.29 30.89 -5.62
C THR A 210 -13.06 29.98 -5.54
N SER A 211 -12.78 29.43 -4.36
CA SER A 211 -11.68 28.49 -4.14
C SER A 211 -11.86 27.20 -4.97
N LEU A 212 -13.09 26.68 -5.07
CA LEU A 212 -13.39 25.50 -5.88
C LEU A 212 -13.15 25.74 -7.38
N LYS A 213 -13.52 26.94 -7.89
CA LYS A 213 -13.23 27.35 -9.28
C LYS A 213 -11.72 27.43 -9.55
N GLN A 214 -10.94 27.98 -8.63
CA GLN A 214 -9.48 28.03 -8.76
C GLN A 214 -8.86 26.63 -8.84
N ILE A 215 -9.29 25.70 -7.98
CA ILE A 215 -8.84 24.30 -8.02
C ILE A 215 -9.20 23.67 -9.37
N TYR A 216 -10.43 23.89 -9.85
CA TYR A 216 -10.88 23.38 -11.14
C TYR A 216 -10.00 23.87 -12.30
N ASP A 217 -9.73 25.17 -12.38
CA ASP A 217 -8.93 25.76 -13.46
C ASP A 217 -7.50 25.22 -13.48
N LEU A 218 -6.88 25.01 -12.30
CA LEU A 218 -5.55 24.42 -12.19
C LEU A 218 -5.52 22.97 -12.70
N VAL A 219 -6.55 22.18 -12.35
CA VAL A 219 -6.66 20.78 -12.80
C VAL A 219 -6.92 20.72 -14.31
N ASP A 220 -7.77 21.60 -14.86
CA ASP A 220 -8.01 21.68 -16.31
C ASP A 220 -6.74 22.08 -17.07
N GLN A 221 -5.99 23.08 -16.57
CA GLN A 221 -4.73 23.49 -17.18
C GLN A 221 -3.71 22.33 -17.19
N ALA A 222 -3.59 21.59 -16.09
CA ALA A 222 -2.74 20.41 -16.02
C ALA A 222 -3.20 19.33 -17.00
N PHE A 223 -4.50 19.08 -17.09
CA PHE A 223 -5.08 18.11 -18.02
C PHE A 223 -4.77 18.45 -19.49
N ARG A 224 -4.90 19.72 -19.89
CA ARG A 224 -4.57 20.17 -21.25
C ARG A 224 -3.09 19.97 -21.58
N LYS A 225 -2.19 20.32 -20.65
CA LYS A 225 -0.74 20.12 -20.80
C LYS A 225 -0.36 18.64 -20.93
N LEU A 226 -1.10 17.74 -20.29
CA LEU A 226 -0.90 16.29 -20.40
C LEU A 226 -1.55 15.68 -21.63
N SER A 227 -2.60 16.32 -22.16
CA SER A 227 -3.38 15.83 -23.30
C SER A 227 -2.83 16.27 -24.65
N THR A 228 -1.92 17.26 -24.70
CA THR A 228 -1.17 17.54 -25.92
C THR A 228 -0.44 16.26 -26.32
N PRO A 229 -0.82 15.61 -27.44
CA PRO A 229 -0.13 14.41 -27.87
C PRO A 229 1.31 14.80 -28.10
N SER A 230 2.23 14.35 -27.25
CA SER A 230 3.64 14.37 -27.61
C SER A 230 3.70 13.41 -28.78
N GLU A 231 3.77 13.96 -29.99
CA GLU A 231 3.92 13.19 -31.20
C GLU A 231 5.05 12.20 -30.93
N PRO A 232 4.76 10.89 -30.82
CA PRO A 232 5.81 9.95 -30.54
C PRO A 232 6.69 10.02 -31.78
N GLN A 233 7.85 10.66 -31.65
CA GLN A 233 8.97 10.45 -32.56
C GLN A 233 9.37 8.99 -32.38
N ILE A 234 8.56 8.10 -32.96
CA ILE A 234 8.98 6.76 -33.33
C ILE A 234 10.10 7.05 -34.29
N ALA A 235 11.34 7.10 -33.77
CA ALA A 235 12.52 7.07 -34.58
C ALA A 235 12.33 5.87 -35.50
N VAL A 236 11.98 6.15 -36.75
CA VAL A 236 11.78 5.13 -37.78
C VAL A 236 13.11 4.40 -37.83
N LYS A 237 13.16 3.22 -37.23
CA LYS A 237 14.36 2.42 -37.14
C LYS A 237 14.82 2.15 -38.58
N PRO A 238 15.93 2.75 -39.07
CA PRO A 238 16.23 2.78 -40.51
C PRO A 238 16.61 1.43 -41.13
N GLU A 239 16.49 0.31 -40.40
CA GLU A 239 17.23 -0.93 -40.70
C GLU A 239 16.34 -2.15 -41.02
N LEU A 240 15.06 -1.97 -41.40
CA LEU A 240 14.19 -3.10 -41.77
C LEU A 240 13.67 -3.11 -43.22
N SER A 241 14.05 -2.16 -44.06
CA SER A 241 13.79 -2.21 -45.50
C SER A 241 14.96 -2.85 -46.26
N LYS A 242 15.36 -4.08 -45.91
CA LYS A 242 16.15 -4.94 -46.81
C LYS A 242 15.24 -6.00 -47.40
N PRO A 243 14.97 -5.99 -48.72
CA PRO A 243 14.11 -6.97 -49.35
C PRO A 243 14.82 -8.34 -49.38
N ARG A 244 14.12 -9.39 -48.92
CA ARG A 244 14.39 -10.82 -49.21
C ARG A 244 15.61 -11.50 -48.55
N GLY A 245 15.93 -11.19 -47.29
CA GLY A 245 16.71 -12.12 -46.46
C GLY A 245 15.80 -13.18 -45.84
N LYS A 246 15.90 -14.46 -46.23
CA LYS A 246 15.23 -15.55 -45.51
C LYS A 246 15.73 -15.54 -44.05
N PRO A 247 14.85 -15.46 -43.03
CA PRO A 247 15.28 -15.49 -41.64
C PRO A 247 15.97 -16.83 -41.34
N GLN A 248 17.27 -16.79 -41.05
CA GLN A 248 17.95 -17.95 -40.49
C GLN A 248 17.48 -18.08 -39.04
N LEU A 249 16.74 -19.15 -38.77
CA LEU A 249 16.43 -19.61 -37.42
C LEU A 249 17.74 -19.98 -36.73
N THR A 250 18.31 -19.06 -35.96
CA THR A 250 19.35 -19.38 -35.00
C THR A 250 18.72 -20.24 -33.91
N LYS A 251 19.15 -21.51 -33.84
CA LYS A 251 18.82 -22.41 -32.74
C LYS A 251 19.31 -21.77 -31.44
N ALA A 252 18.39 -21.34 -30.60
CA ALA A 252 18.69 -20.96 -29.24
C ALA A 252 19.08 -22.24 -28.48
N GLU A 253 20.35 -22.38 -28.12
CA GLU A 253 20.80 -23.41 -27.19
C GLU A 253 20.22 -23.11 -25.80
N LEU A 254 19.25 -23.91 -25.39
CA LEU A 254 18.72 -23.90 -24.03
C LEU A 254 19.75 -24.56 -23.11
N TYR A 255 20.53 -23.76 -22.40
CA TYR A 255 21.38 -24.24 -21.32
C TYR A 255 20.49 -24.82 -20.21
N THR A 256 20.49 -26.14 -20.08
CA THR A 256 19.93 -26.83 -18.92
C THR A 256 21.01 -26.84 -17.83
N VAL A 257 20.77 -26.08 -16.76
CA VAL A 257 21.61 -26.12 -15.56
C VAL A 257 21.25 -27.40 -14.79
N SER A 258 22.01 -28.47 -15.02
CA SER A 258 21.95 -29.69 -14.23
C SER A 258 22.67 -29.45 -12.89
N GLY A 259 21.92 -28.95 -11.90
CA GLY A 259 22.37 -28.89 -10.51
C GLY A 259 22.20 -30.25 -9.83
N SER A 260 23.29 -30.99 -9.67
CA SER A 260 23.36 -32.17 -8.81
C SER A 260 23.32 -31.74 -7.34
N TYR A 261 22.22 -32.04 -6.66
CA TYR A 261 22.08 -31.87 -5.21
C TYR A 261 22.64 -33.13 -4.54
N ASN A 262 23.71 -33.00 -3.76
CA ASN A 262 24.27 -34.07 -2.94
C ASN A 262 23.77 -33.87 -1.49
N PRO A 263 22.89 -34.74 -0.95
CA PRO A 263 22.60 -34.75 0.47
C PRO A 263 23.67 -35.56 1.22
N THR A 264 24.29 -34.92 2.21
CA THR A 264 25.02 -35.56 3.32
C THR A 264 24.10 -35.71 4.52
#